data_AF-M1KB83-F1
#
_entry.id   AF-M1KB83-F1
#
_cell.length_a   1.000
_cell.length_b   1.000
_cell.length_c   1.000
_cell.angle_alpha   90.00
_cell.angle_beta   90.00
_cell.angle_gamma   90.00
#
_symmetry.space_group_name_H-M   'P 1'
#
loop_
_entity.id
_entity.type
_entity.pdbx_description
1 polymer ?
#
loop_
_entity_poly.entity_id
_entity_poly.type
_entity_poly.pdbx_seq_one_letter_code
_entity_poly.pdbx_strand_id
1 'polypeptide(L)'
;MNIAHISEPHEINEQHHIKNQLHWRTSFNCLAPLISIALPMLIHFIFEEDRFEENPFLRLITVLLPLSYSVIQYSALLHTNWKESTKPEDTTHKALHYILNLILLTFVVISIFSITVFTLDKWDYAASFFYSIVLPSLLIPPVYLFSTSCSFISGQIGFRDTGTDIFIDILILICDIVNVVLVYKESEFLSVFCGLIPGQTGFTGTSTNILINTLVSVFDIVNRVLVYKESKYYLYSAIILFVFILIRILTEKHCPSGKNSLLTAPWRIAVFVSILILAILVFTLIVHVSIKVLNDHLNLPGELNSLRLPKADE
;
A
#
# COMPACT_ATOMS: atom_id res chain seq x y z
N MET A 1 0.55 0.21 -64.25
CA MET A 1 -0.32 0.88 -63.28
C MET A 1 -0.43 -0.02 -62.06
N ASN A 2 0.37 0.24 -61.03
CA ASN A 2 0.28 -0.44 -59.74
C ASN A 2 0.73 0.58 -58.69
N ILE A 3 -0.24 1.20 -58.03
CA ILE A 3 0.00 2.14 -56.95
C ILE A 3 -0.05 1.31 -55.67
N ALA A 4 1.12 1.09 -55.08
CA ALA A 4 1.24 0.52 -53.75
C ALA A 4 0.61 1.50 -52.76
N HIS A 5 -0.43 1.04 -52.07
CA HIS A 5 -1.05 1.77 -50.97
C HIS A 5 -0.07 1.79 -49.80
N ILE A 6 0.43 2.99 -49.48
CA ILE A 6 1.33 3.27 -48.36
C ILE A 6 0.52 3.13 -47.06
N SER A 7 0.83 2.09 -46.28
CA SER A 7 0.34 1.89 -44.90
C SER A 7 1.38 2.35 -43.87
N GLU A 8 2.00 3.52 -44.05
CA GLU A 8 3.00 4.07 -43.12
C GLU A 8 2.49 5.04 -42.02
N PRO A 9 1.27 5.64 -42.04
CA PRO A 9 0.92 6.60 -40.98
C PRO A 9 0.49 5.93 -39.65
N HIS A 10 0.08 4.66 -39.67
CA HIS A 10 -0.46 3.98 -38.48
C HIS A 10 0.65 3.42 -37.56
N GLU A 11 1.73 2.87 -38.11
CA GLU A 11 2.86 2.33 -37.32
C GLU A 11 3.64 3.42 -36.57
N ILE A 12 3.84 4.58 -37.20
CA ILE A 12 4.58 5.71 -36.58
C ILE A 12 3.80 6.27 -35.38
N ASN A 13 2.47 6.33 -35.49
CA ASN A 13 1.61 6.84 -34.42
C ASN A 13 1.51 5.85 -33.25
N GLU A 14 1.41 4.55 -33.52
CA GLU A 14 1.44 3.52 -32.47
C GLU A 14 2.79 3.48 -31.73
N GLN A 15 3.92 3.58 -32.43
CA GLN A 15 5.23 3.64 -31.77
C GLN A 15 5.42 4.91 -30.93
N HIS A 16 4.93 6.07 -31.39
CA HIS A 16 4.95 7.30 -30.59
C HIS A 16 4.05 7.19 -29.36
N HIS A 17 2.85 6.61 -29.49
CA HIS A 17 1.96 6.37 -28.35
C HIS A 17 2.58 5.40 -27.34
N ILE A 18 3.19 4.29 -27.78
CA ILE A 18 3.86 3.32 -26.91
C ILE A 18 5.05 3.97 -26.20
N LYS A 19 5.85 4.80 -26.88
CA LYS A 19 7.00 5.50 -26.30
C LYS A 19 6.58 6.55 -25.27
N ASN A 20 5.54 7.33 -25.54
CA ASN A 20 5.01 8.33 -24.61
C ASN A 20 4.33 7.67 -23.39
N GLN A 21 3.61 6.56 -23.59
CA GLN A 21 3.00 5.79 -22.52
C GLN A 21 4.04 5.13 -21.61
N LEU A 22 5.14 4.61 -22.19
CA LEU A 22 6.26 4.07 -21.44
C LEU A 22 6.95 5.19 -20.63
N HIS A 23 7.19 6.35 -21.22
CA HIS A 23 7.83 7.48 -20.55
C HIS A 23 6.99 8.02 -19.37
N TRP A 24 5.68 8.21 -19.56
CA TRP A 24 4.78 8.66 -18.48
C TRP A 24 4.68 7.63 -17.36
N ARG A 25 4.58 6.35 -17.70
CA ARG A 25 4.53 5.27 -16.71
C ARG A 25 5.80 5.21 -15.87
N THR A 26 6.97 5.36 -16.49
CA THR A 26 8.25 5.39 -15.78
C THR A 26 8.39 6.64 -14.90
N SER A 27 8.02 7.82 -15.40
CA SER A 27 8.09 9.08 -14.64
C SER A 27 7.10 9.13 -13.47
N PHE A 28 5.87 8.65 -13.69
CA PHE A 28 4.84 8.57 -12.64
C PHE A 28 5.21 7.56 -11.56
N ASN A 29 5.66 6.37 -11.93
CA ASN A 29 6.09 5.35 -10.96
C ASN A 29 7.33 5.76 -10.15
N CYS A 30 8.11 6.71 -10.67
CA CYS A 30 9.31 7.24 -10.04
C CYS A 30 8.97 8.32 -8.98
N LEU A 31 8.22 9.36 -9.34
CA LEU A 31 8.00 10.48 -8.42
C LEU A 31 6.72 10.36 -7.57
N ALA A 32 5.66 9.74 -8.09
CA ALA A 32 4.38 9.70 -7.40
C ALA A 32 4.43 9.03 -6.01
N PRO A 33 5.13 7.90 -5.77
CA PRO A 33 5.17 7.32 -4.41
C PRO A 33 5.88 8.26 -3.42
N LEU A 34 6.97 8.92 -3.85
CA LEU A 34 7.73 9.85 -3.00
C LEU A 34 6.89 11.08 -2.62
N ILE A 35 6.22 11.69 -3.60
CA ILE A 35 5.36 12.86 -3.34
C ILE A 35 4.17 12.45 -2.47
N SER A 36 3.62 11.24 -2.67
CA SER A 36 2.51 10.72 -1.87
C SER A 36 2.88 10.52 -0.39
N ILE A 37 4.15 10.30 -0.06
CA ILE A 37 4.62 10.25 1.34
C ILE A 37 4.99 11.65 1.84
N ALA A 38 5.76 12.41 1.06
CA ALA A 38 6.37 13.66 1.51
C ALA A 38 5.36 14.81 1.60
N LEU A 39 4.42 14.93 0.66
CA LEU A 39 3.51 16.07 0.63
C LEU A 39 2.59 16.12 1.86
N PRO A 40 1.88 15.04 2.23
CA PRO A 40 1.06 15.04 3.45
C PRO A 40 1.89 15.36 4.71
N MET A 41 3.09 14.79 4.81
CA MET A 41 4.04 15.07 5.89
C MET A 41 4.43 16.55 5.96
N LEU A 42 4.74 17.18 4.81
CA LEU A 42 5.07 18.60 4.75
C LEU A 42 3.88 19.48 5.14
N ILE A 43 2.66 19.13 4.69
CA ILE A 43 1.45 19.86 5.07
C ILE A 43 1.28 19.83 6.59
N HIS A 44 1.48 18.67 7.24
CA HIS A 44 1.41 18.54 8.70
C HIS A 44 2.44 19.41 9.43
N PHE A 45 3.66 19.57 8.91
CA PHE A 45 4.66 20.43 9.54
C PHE A 45 4.48 21.93 9.27
N ILE A 46 3.82 22.31 8.18
CA ILE A 46 3.58 23.71 7.81
C ILE A 46 2.36 24.28 8.53
N PHE A 47 1.30 23.48 8.68
CA PHE A 47 0.04 23.94 9.25
C PHE A 47 -0.13 23.45 10.69
N GLU A 48 -0.54 24.37 11.56
CA GLU A 48 -0.93 24.04 12.93
C GLU A 48 -2.21 23.16 12.95
N GLU A 49 -2.36 22.38 14.01
CA GLU A 49 -3.46 21.43 14.19
C GLU A 49 -4.84 22.06 14.02
N ASP A 50 -5.08 23.21 14.64
CA ASP A 50 -6.35 23.94 14.59
C ASP A 50 -6.81 24.21 13.15
N ARG A 51 -5.84 24.37 12.23
CA ARG A 51 -6.13 24.58 10.80
C ARG A 51 -6.71 23.33 10.14
N PHE A 52 -6.33 22.14 10.57
CA PHE A 52 -6.94 20.90 10.12
C PHE A 52 -8.33 20.73 10.74
N GLU A 53 -8.58 21.19 11.96
CA GLU A 53 -9.91 21.14 12.57
C GLU A 53 -10.93 22.00 11.79
N GLU A 54 -10.51 23.21 11.40
CA GLU A 54 -11.39 24.19 10.75
C GLU A 54 -11.54 23.97 9.23
N ASN A 55 -10.55 23.36 8.58
CA ASN A 55 -10.45 23.36 7.12
C ASN A 55 -10.58 21.96 6.48
N PRO A 56 -11.78 21.56 6.01
CA PRO A 56 -11.97 20.27 5.34
C PRO A 56 -11.22 20.17 3.99
N PHE A 57 -10.94 21.31 3.33
CA PHE A 57 -10.16 21.31 2.10
C PHE A 57 -8.69 20.93 2.36
N LEU A 58 -8.15 21.34 3.51
CA LEU A 58 -6.80 20.95 3.92
C LEU A 58 -6.73 19.43 4.17
N ARG A 59 -7.71 18.88 4.91
CA ARG A 59 -7.84 17.42 5.12
C ARG A 59 -7.90 16.66 3.80
N LEU A 60 -8.74 17.15 2.87
CA LEU A 60 -8.90 16.55 1.55
C LEU A 60 -7.57 16.50 0.81
N ILE A 61 -6.85 17.62 0.68
CA ILE A 61 -5.57 17.65 -0.04
C ILE A 61 -4.57 16.67 0.58
N THR A 62 -4.51 16.59 1.91
CA THR A 62 -3.60 15.70 2.63
C THR A 62 -3.86 14.22 2.32
N VAL A 63 -5.11 13.77 2.30
CA VAL A 63 -5.43 12.34 2.04
C VAL A 63 -5.58 12.02 0.55
N LEU A 64 -5.87 13.02 -0.28
CA LEU A 64 -6.18 12.82 -1.69
C LEU A 64 -5.02 12.20 -2.44
N LEU A 65 -3.81 12.70 -2.25
CA LEU A 65 -2.66 12.25 -3.04
C LEU A 65 -2.26 10.79 -2.74
N PRO A 66 -2.08 10.35 -1.47
CA PRO A 66 -1.78 8.95 -1.16
C PRO A 66 -2.84 7.97 -1.69
N LEU A 67 -4.12 8.29 -1.48
CA LEU A 67 -5.23 7.41 -1.88
C LEU A 67 -5.40 7.40 -3.39
N SER A 68 -5.21 8.54 -4.08
CA SER A 68 -5.24 8.58 -5.54
C SER A 68 -4.11 7.77 -6.16
N TYR A 69 -2.90 7.81 -5.58
CA TYR A 69 -1.80 6.96 -6.02
C TYR A 69 -2.17 5.48 -5.92
N SER A 70 -2.74 5.05 -4.78
CA SER A 70 -3.26 3.69 -4.58
C SER A 70 -4.29 3.31 -5.66
N VAL A 71 -5.29 4.16 -5.89
CA VAL A 71 -6.33 3.95 -6.91
C VAL A 71 -5.71 3.76 -8.30
N ILE A 72 -4.80 4.64 -8.70
CA ILE A 72 -4.18 4.59 -10.03
C ILE A 72 -3.36 3.30 -10.19
N GLN A 73 -2.54 2.95 -9.21
CA GLN A 73 -1.67 1.79 -9.31
C GLN A 73 -2.45 0.47 -9.30
N TYR A 74 -3.40 0.28 -8.38
CA TYR A 74 -4.20 -0.93 -8.37
C TYR A 74 -5.14 -1.03 -9.57
N SER A 75 -5.65 0.09 -10.09
CA SER A 75 -6.41 0.08 -11.35
C SER A 75 -5.55 -0.30 -12.54
N ALA A 76 -4.30 0.20 -12.60
CA ALA A 76 -3.36 -0.18 -13.64
C ALA A 76 -3.02 -1.67 -13.57
N LEU A 77 -2.78 -2.20 -12.37
CA LEU A 77 -2.53 -3.63 -12.13
C LEU A 77 -3.74 -4.48 -12.56
N LEU A 78 -4.94 -4.10 -12.12
CA LEU A 78 -6.20 -4.75 -12.50
C LEU A 78 -6.38 -4.79 -14.02
N HIS A 79 -6.18 -3.66 -14.70
CA HIS A 79 -6.29 -3.58 -16.15
C HIS A 79 -5.27 -4.48 -16.86
N THR A 80 -4.01 -4.48 -16.42
CA THR A 80 -2.99 -5.35 -17.01
C THR A 80 -3.27 -6.83 -16.80
N ASN A 81 -3.71 -7.21 -15.59
CA ASN A 81 -4.01 -8.59 -15.24
C ASN A 81 -5.26 -9.10 -15.97
N TRP A 82 -6.29 -8.26 -16.10
CA TRP A 82 -7.49 -8.56 -16.86
C TRP A 82 -7.18 -8.81 -18.35
N LYS A 83 -6.33 -7.97 -18.95
CA LYS A 83 -5.93 -8.12 -20.36
C LYS A 83 -5.23 -9.47 -20.61
N GLU A 84 -4.33 -9.89 -19.71
CA GLU A 84 -3.60 -11.16 -19.82
C GLU A 84 -4.50 -12.40 -19.60
N SER A 85 -5.55 -12.29 -18.79
CA SER A 85 -6.48 -13.40 -18.49
C SER A 85 -7.31 -13.92 -19.68
N THR A 86 -7.27 -13.22 -20.81
CA THR A 86 -7.97 -13.62 -22.05
C THR A 86 -7.29 -14.76 -22.80
N LYS A 87 -6.07 -15.15 -22.39
CA LYS A 87 -5.32 -16.28 -22.97
C LYS A 87 -5.81 -17.62 -22.41
N PRO A 88 -5.80 -18.71 -23.20
CA PRO A 88 -6.20 -20.02 -22.73
C PRO A 88 -5.19 -20.55 -21.70
N GLU A 89 -5.64 -20.69 -20.45
CA GLU A 89 -4.86 -21.24 -19.32
C GLU A 89 -5.60 -22.41 -18.64
N ASP A 90 -4.86 -23.15 -17.81
CA ASP A 90 -5.43 -24.13 -16.89
C ASP A 90 -6.42 -23.47 -15.90
N THR A 91 -7.42 -24.25 -15.48
CA THR A 91 -8.52 -23.84 -14.60
C THR A 91 -8.05 -23.23 -13.27
N THR A 92 -6.96 -23.74 -12.69
CA THR A 92 -6.38 -23.25 -11.43
C THR A 92 -5.80 -21.85 -11.55
N HIS A 93 -5.08 -21.57 -12.64
CA HIS A 93 -4.48 -20.26 -12.91
C HIS A 93 -5.56 -19.22 -13.18
N LYS A 94 -6.61 -19.62 -13.90
CA LYS A 94 -7.78 -18.79 -14.15
C LYS A 94 -8.49 -18.37 -12.85
N ALA A 95 -8.65 -19.29 -11.90
CA ALA A 95 -9.23 -18.98 -10.59
C ALA A 95 -8.37 -17.98 -9.78
N LEU A 96 -7.05 -18.16 -9.76
CA LEU A 96 -6.12 -17.23 -9.09
C LEU A 96 -6.18 -15.83 -9.71
N HIS A 97 -6.25 -15.72 -11.05
CA HIS A 97 -6.40 -14.44 -11.73
C HIS A 97 -7.69 -13.71 -11.33
N TYR A 98 -8.84 -14.40 -11.25
CA TYR A 98 -10.09 -13.79 -10.83
C TYR A 98 -10.07 -13.36 -9.36
N ILE A 99 -9.54 -14.19 -8.46
CA ILE A 99 -9.41 -13.85 -7.04
C ILE A 99 -8.54 -12.61 -6.87
N LEU A 100 -7.39 -12.57 -7.54
CA LEU A 100 -6.50 -11.42 -7.49
C LEU A 100 -7.17 -10.16 -8.07
N ASN A 101 -7.88 -10.26 -9.20
CA ASN A 101 -8.63 -9.15 -9.76
C ASN A 101 -9.69 -8.61 -8.79
N LEU A 102 -10.39 -9.50 -8.10
CA LEU A 102 -11.38 -9.11 -7.08
C LEU A 102 -10.71 -8.39 -5.90
N ILE A 103 -9.55 -8.87 -5.44
CA ILE A 103 -8.77 -8.21 -4.38
C ILE A 103 -8.31 -6.82 -4.83
N LEU A 104 -7.73 -6.70 -6.02
CA LEU A 104 -7.28 -5.41 -6.57
C LEU A 104 -8.43 -4.43 -6.74
N LEU A 105 -9.59 -4.89 -7.23
CA LEU A 105 -10.80 -4.08 -7.33
C LEU A 105 -11.28 -3.62 -5.94
N THR A 106 -11.22 -4.51 -4.95
CA THR A 106 -11.59 -4.18 -3.56
C THR A 106 -10.69 -3.08 -3.01
N PHE A 107 -9.38 -3.15 -3.25
CA PHE A 107 -8.44 -2.08 -2.86
C PHE A 107 -8.78 -0.73 -3.52
N VAL A 108 -9.10 -0.74 -4.82
CA VAL A 108 -9.52 0.49 -5.53
C VAL A 108 -10.77 1.09 -4.90
N VAL A 109 -11.81 0.28 -4.66
CA VAL A 109 -13.08 0.75 -4.06
C VAL A 109 -12.85 1.30 -2.66
N ILE A 110 -12.07 0.61 -1.81
CA ILE A 110 -11.75 1.09 -0.47
C ILE A 110 -11.01 2.43 -0.56
N SER A 111 -9.97 2.55 -1.40
CA SER A 111 -9.22 3.80 -1.52
C SER A 111 -10.10 4.98 -1.96
N ILE A 112 -11.02 4.79 -2.92
CA ILE A 112 -11.96 5.84 -3.35
C ILE A 112 -12.87 6.25 -2.18
N PHE A 113 -13.45 5.27 -1.47
CA PHE A 113 -14.35 5.54 -0.36
C PHE A 113 -13.64 6.25 0.80
N SER A 114 -12.41 5.82 1.12
CA SER A 114 -11.60 6.41 2.19
C SER A 114 -11.24 7.87 1.94
N ILE A 115 -11.15 8.35 0.69
CA ILE A 115 -10.94 9.79 0.41
C ILE A 115 -12.06 10.62 1.05
N THR A 116 -13.31 10.20 0.83
CA THR A 116 -14.48 10.89 1.38
C THR A 116 -14.54 10.72 2.89
N VAL A 117 -14.40 9.50 3.41
CA VAL A 117 -14.56 9.22 4.84
C VAL A 117 -13.50 9.94 5.67
N PHE A 118 -12.23 9.87 5.31
CA PHE A 118 -11.16 10.51 6.09
C PHE A 118 -11.21 12.05 6.03
N THR A 119 -11.79 12.62 4.96
CA THR A 119 -12.03 14.06 4.88
C THR A 119 -13.16 14.51 5.83
N LEU A 120 -14.17 13.67 6.05
CA LEU A 120 -15.30 13.95 6.95
C LEU A 120 -14.95 13.76 8.43
N ASP A 121 -13.88 13.04 8.73
CA ASP A 121 -13.41 12.85 10.09
C ASP A 121 -13.00 14.19 10.75
N LYS A 122 -13.16 14.29 12.07
CA LYS A 122 -12.67 15.44 12.83
C LYS A 122 -11.21 15.20 13.18
N TRP A 123 -10.33 16.05 12.66
CA TRP A 123 -8.90 15.88 12.86
C TRP A 123 -8.45 16.65 14.10
N ASP A 124 -8.25 15.93 15.20
CA ASP A 124 -7.42 16.37 16.32
C ASP A 124 -5.93 16.12 16.01
N TYR A 125 -5.04 16.40 16.96
CA TYR A 125 -3.59 16.24 16.81
C TYR A 125 -3.21 14.84 16.35
N ALA A 126 -3.80 13.84 16.99
CA ALA A 126 -3.50 12.44 16.76
C ALA A 126 -3.98 11.99 15.38
N ALA A 127 -5.19 12.38 14.99
CA ALA A 127 -5.74 12.14 13.66
C ALA A 127 -4.94 12.87 12.58
N SER A 128 -4.59 14.14 12.79
CA SER A 128 -3.74 14.91 11.88
C SER A 128 -2.39 14.23 11.64
N PHE A 129 -1.72 13.80 12.72
CA PHE A 129 -0.48 13.04 12.63
C PHE A 129 -0.68 11.70 11.90
N PHE A 130 -1.75 10.97 12.24
CA PHE A 130 -2.06 9.69 11.63
C PHE A 130 -2.29 9.81 10.13
N TYR A 131 -3.23 10.64 9.68
CA TYR A 131 -3.57 10.78 8.27
C TYR A 131 -2.45 11.40 7.43
N SER A 132 -1.59 12.22 8.04
CA SER A 132 -0.52 12.92 7.31
C SER A 132 0.80 12.16 7.27
N ILE A 133 1.09 11.31 8.27
CA ILE A 133 2.40 10.64 8.40
C ILE A 133 2.25 9.12 8.43
N VAL A 134 1.38 8.60 9.30
CA VAL A 134 1.23 7.15 9.51
C VAL A 134 0.54 6.50 8.32
N LEU A 135 -0.59 7.03 7.88
CA LEU A 135 -1.38 6.46 6.78
C LEU A 135 -0.59 6.41 5.46
N PRO A 136 0.07 7.48 4.97
CA PRO A 136 0.85 7.40 3.75
C PRO A 136 2.04 6.45 3.86
N SER A 137 2.70 6.40 5.03
CA SER A 137 3.84 5.49 5.23
C SER A 137 3.43 4.02 5.28
N LEU A 138 2.19 3.69 5.67
CA LEU A 138 1.63 2.34 5.60
C LEU A 138 1.07 2.00 4.21
N LEU A 139 0.40 2.95 3.56
CA LEU A 139 -0.34 2.72 2.33
C LEU A 139 0.58 2.60 1.11
N ILE A 140 1.60 3.47 1.02
CA ILE A 140 2.40 3.61 -0.20
C ILE A 140 3.37 2.44 -0.44
N PRO A 141 4.11 1.91 0.55
CA PRO A 141 5.04 0.81 0.32
C PRO A 141 4.42 -0.44 -0.32
N PRO A 142 3.30 -1.01 0.16
CA PRO A 142 2.75 -2.23 -0.43
C PRO A 142 2.22 -1.97 -1.84
N VAL A 143 1.59 -0.81 -2.09
CA VAL A 143 1.16 -0.39 -3.44
C VAL A 143 2.36 -0.31 -4.39
N TYR A 144 3.42 0.33 -3.94
CA TYR A 144 4.65 0.53 -4.71
C TYR A 144 5.33 -0.80 -5.04
N LEU A 145 5.53 -1.68 -4.04
CA LEU A 145 6.10 -3.01 -4.24
C LEU A 145 5.24 -3.87 -5.18
N PHE A 146 3.91 -3.79 -5.07
CA PHE A 146 3.00 -4.47 -5.99
C PHE A 146 3.15 -3.99 -7.43
N SER A 147 3.25 -2.68 -7.64
CA SER A 147 3.35 -2.12 -8.99
C SER A 147 4.70 -2.35 -9.64
N THR A 148 5.78 -2.41 -8.87
CA THR A 148 7.16 -2.38 -9.39
C THR A 148 7.82 -3.74 -9.34
N SER A 149 7.59 -4.50 -8.26
CA SER A 149 8.24 -5.79 -8.03
C SER A 149 7.41 -6.99 -8.43
N CYS A 150 6.10 -6.87 -8.68
CA CYS A 150 5.26 -8.03 -8.98
C CYS A 150 4.96 -8.16 -10.47
N SER A 151 4.99 -9.39 -10.98
CA SER A 151 4.57 -9.76 -12.33
C SER A 151 3.23 -10.49 -12.27
N PHE A 152 2.33 -10.11 -13.18
CA PHE A 152 0.98 -10.67 -13.33
C PHE A 152 0.79 -11.32 -14.69
N ILE A 153 1.88 -11.76 -15.31
CA ILE A 153 1.85 -12.40 -16.63
C ILE A 153 1.25 -13.80 -16.48
N SER A 154 0.36 -14.15 -17.40
CA SER A 154 -0.23 -15.47 -17.59
C SER A 154 0.81 -16.60 -17.44
N GLY A 155 0.58 -17.53 -16.51
CA GLY A 155 1.47 -18.65 -16.14
C GLY A 155 2.63 -18.31 -15.20
N GLN A 156 2.84 -17.04 -14.81
CA GLN A 156 3.97 -16.58 -14.00
C GLN A 156 3.59 -15.40 -13.08
N ILE A 157 2.63 -15.63 -12.16
CA ILE A 157 2.35 -14.69 -11.06
C ILE A 157 3.43 -14.82 -9.98
N GLY A 158 4.13 -13.73 -9.69
CA GLY A 158 5.14 -13.73 -8.63
C GLY A 158 6.05 -12.51 -8.61
N PHE A 159 7.00 -12.52 -7.68
CA PHE A 159 8.00 -11.47 -7.56
C PHE A 159 8.98 -11.50 -8.73
N ARG A 160 9.16 -10.33 -9.37
CA ARG A 160 10.11 -10.06 -10.44
C ARG A 160 11.43 -9.66 -9.82
N ASP A 161 12.35 -10.61 -9.80
CA ASP A 161 13.71 -10.41 -9.34
C ASP A 161 14.53 -9.67 -10.41
N THR A 162 14.88 -8.43 -10.10
CA THR A 162 15.85 -7.62 -10.85
C THR A 162 17.22 -7.63 -10.15
N GLY A 163 17.59 -8.64 -9.38
CA GLY A 163 18.91 -8.73 -8.76
C GLY A 163 19.05 -7.80 -7.55
N THR A 164 19.82 -6.71 -7.64
CA THR A 164 20.18 -5.85 -6.49
C THR A 164 18.98 -5.18 -5.80
N ASP A 165 17.87 -5.01 -6.51
CA ASP A 165 16.66 -4.40 -5.97
C ASP A 165 15.96 -5.28 -4.93
N ILE A 166 16.21 -6.61 -4.93
CA ILE A 166 15.58 -7.54 -3.98
C ILE A 166 15.86 -7.16 -2.53
N PHE A 167 17.09 -6.74 -2.22
CA PHE A 167 17.46 -6.39 -0.86
C PHE A 167 16.72 -5.13 -0.42
N ILE A 168 16.59 -4.15 -1.31
CA ILE A 168 15.86 -2.92 -1.00
C ILE A 168 14.37 -3.22 -0.86
N ASP A 169 13.81 -4.11 -1.68
CA ASP A 169 12.40 -4.53 -1.61
C ASP A 169 12.08 -5.24 -0.31
N ILE A 170 12.96 -6.13 0.13
CA ILE A 170 12.85 -6.81 1.41
C ILE A 170 12.97 -5.81 2.57
N LEU A 171 13.86 -4.82 2.47
CA LEU A 171 13.98 -3.78 3.50
C LEU A 171 12.72 -2.91 3.59
N ILE A 172 12.18 -2.48 2.45
CA ILE A 172 10.89 -1.76 2.38
C ILE A 172 9.80 -2.60 3.03
N LEU A 173 9.70 -3.89 2.67
CA LEU A 173 8.71 -4.81 3.20
C LEU A 173 8.84 -4.99 4.72
N ILE A 174 10.05 -5.19 5.23
CA ILE A 174 10.31 -5.35 6.67
C ILE A 174 9.93 -4.08 7.43
N CYS A 175 10.34 -2.91 6.94
CA CYS A 175 10.00 -1.63 7.56
C CYS A 175 8.48 -1.41 7.62
N ASP A 176 7.77 -1.77 6.56
CA ASP A 176 6.32 -1.64 6.51
C ASP A 176 5.61 -2.64 7.45
N ILE A 177 6.10 -3.88 7.55
CA ILE A 177 5.64 -4.86 8.56
C ILE A 177 5.82 -4.29 9.98
N VAL A 178 6.98 -3.68 10.28
CA VAL A 178 7.22 -3.07 11.59
C VAL A 178 6.17 -1.98 11.87
N ASN A 179 5.88 -1.13 10.90
CA ASN A 179 4.88 -0.07 11.05
C ASN A 179 3.48 -0.62 11.30
N VAL A 180 3.07 -1.64 10.55
CA VAL A 180 1.79 -2.30 10.74
C VAL A 180 1.68 -2.85 12.16
N VAL A 181 2.71 -3.54 12.66
CA VAL A 181 2.71 -4.09 14.02
C VAL A 181 2.65 -2.99 15.08
N LEU A 182 3.35 -1.87 14.88
CA LEU A 182 3.31 -0.72 15.79
C LEU A 182 1.90 -0.13 15.89
N VAL A 183 1.24 0.12 14.76
CA VAL A 183 -0.12 0.66 14.74
C VAL A 183 -1.11 -0.32 15.37
N TYR A 184 -0.98 -1.62 15.09
CA TYR A 184 -1.84 -2.65 15.67
C TYR A 184 -1.69 -2.85 17.17
N LYS A 185 -0.57 -2.44 17.77
CA LYS A 185 -0.38 -2.45 19.22
C LYS A 185 -0.98 -1.23 19.90
N GLU A 186 -1.00 -0.10 19.20
CA GLU A 186 -1.57 1.14 19.70
C GLU A 186 -3.11 1.10 19.69
N SER A 187 -3.70 0.48 18.68
CA SER A 187 -5.09 0.00 18.74
C SER A 187 -5.14 -1.28 19.59
N GLU A 188 -6.14 -1.53 20.43
CA GLU A 188 -6.25 -2.74 21.28
C GLU A 188 -6.50 -4.07 20.48
N PHE A 189 -5.87 -4.26 19.32
CA PHE A 189 -6.21 -5.29 18.32
C PHE A 189 -5.41 -6.60 18.42
N LEU A 190 -4.31 -6.64 19.18
CA LEU A 190 -3.41 -7.79 19.23
C LEU A 190 -4.05 -9.05 19.86
N SER A 191 -5.17 -8.91 20.57
CA SER A 191 -5.92 -10.04 21.13
C SER A 191 -6.54 -10.95 20.06
N VAL A 192 -6.90 -10.41 18.89
CA VAL A 192 -7.56 -11.18 17.81
C VAL A 192 -6.57 -12.03 17.01
N PHE A 193 -5.32 -11.57 16.84
CA PHE A 193 -4.29 -12.34 16.14
C PHE A 193 -3.55 -13.33 17.05
N CYS A 194 -3.36 -13.01 18.34
CA CYS A 194 -2.80 -13.98 19.31
C CYS A 194 -3.75 -15.16 19.61
N GLY A 195 -5.05 -15.02 19.33
CA GLY A 195 -6.02 -16.13 19.43
C GLY A 195 -5.88 -17.23 18.35
N LEU A 196 -5.08 -16.98 17.30
CA LEU A 196 -4.90 -17.90 16.17
C LEU A 196 -3.60 -18.73 16.23
N ILE A 197 -2.77 -18.57 17.26
CA ILE A 197 -1.65 -19.48 17.55
C ILE A 197 -1.92 -20.19 18.88
N PRO A 198 -2.71 -21.27 18.90
CA PRO A 198 -2.78 -22.11 20.07
C PRO A 198 -1.47 -22.90 20.20
N GLY A 199 -0.60 -22.41 21.09
CA GLY A 199 0.49 -23.18 21.68
C GLY A 199 1.75 -23.32 20.83
N GLN A 200 2.84 -22.69 21.25
CA GLN A 200 4.16 -23.29 21.12
C GLN A 200 5.07 -22.85 22.27
N THR A 201 5.05 -23.63 23.34
CA THR A 201 6.18 -23.79 24.25
C THR A 201 7.25 -24.60 23.53
N GLY A 202 8.42 -24.01 23.31
CA GLY A 202 9.68 -24.70 22.99
C GLY A 202 9.83 -25.16 21.54
N PHE A 203 10.67 -24.46 20.77
CA PHE A 203 11.21 -24.97 19.50
C PHE A 203 12.73 -25.12 19.62
N THR A 204 13.16 -26.29 20.09
CA THR A 204 14.53 -26.79 19.91
C THR A 204 14.57 -27.59 18.60
N GLY A 205 15.05 -26.96 17.53
CA GLY A 205 15.21 -27.62 16.24
C GLY A 205 16.33 -26.96 15.44
N THR A 206 17.48 -27.62 15.38
CA THR A 206 18.63 -27.22 14.59
C THR A 206 18.41 -27.52 13.09
N SER A 207 18.84 -26.56 12.26
CA SER A 207 19.05 -26.59 10.81
C SER A 207 17.91 -26.11 9.88
N THR A 208 18.28 -25.15 9.02
CA THR A 208 17.69 -24.79 7.71
C THR A 208 16.33 -24.06 7.64
N ASN A 209 16.11 -23.03 8.47
CA ASN A 209 15.18 -21.99 8.05
C ASN A 209 15.76 -20.61 8.32
N ILE A 210 16.61 -20.16 7.41
CA ILE A 210 17.08 -18.76 7.40
C ILE A 210 15.86 -17.83 7.36
N LEU A 211 14.82 -18.14 6.57
CA LEU A 211 13.58 -17.36 6.54
C LEU A 211 12.85 -17.31 7.90
N ILE A 212 12.73 -18.43 8.61
CA ILE A 212 12.06 -18.44 9.93
C ILE A 212 12.94 -17.75 10.98
N ASN A 213 14.25 -17.96 10.96
CA ASN A 213 15.16 -17.27 11.88
C ASN A 213 15.27 -15.78 11.58
N THR A 214 15.18 -15.37 10.31
CA THR A 214 15.09 -13.96 9.91
C THR A 214 13.73 -13.39 10.30
N LEU A 215 12.63 -14.11 10.11
CA LEU A 215 11.31 -13.68 10.57
C LEU A 215 11.24 -13.56 12.08
N VAL A 216 11.78 -14.52 12.83
CA VAL A 216 11.85 -14.51 14.30
C VAL A 216 12.82 -13.44 14.80
N SER A 217 13.94 -13.20 14.11
CA SER A 217 14.87 -12.11 14.44
C SER A 217 14.27 -10.74 14.11
N VAL A 218 13.54 -10.62 13.01
CA VAL A 218 12.78 -9.41 12.67
C VAL A 218 11.67 -9.24 13.70
N PHE A 219 10.99 -10.30 14.12
CA PHE A 219 9.98 -10.27 15.17
C PHE A 219 10.57 -9.91 16.55
N ASP A 220 11.78 -10.36 16.87
CA ASP A 220 12.50 -10.01 18.12
C ASP A 220 13.01 -8.57 18.08
N ILE A 221 13.52 -8.10 16.94
CA ILE A 221 13.92 -6.70 16.73
C ILE A 221 12.68 -5.80 16.76
N VAL A 222 11.59 -6.19 16.08
CA VAL A 222 10.29 -5.54 16.12
C VAL A 222 9.78 -5.50 17.56
N ASN A 223 9.84 -6.60 18.30
CA ASN A 223 9.44 -6.67 19.72
C ASN A 223 10.31 -5.77 20.62
N ARG A 224 11.62 -5.66 20.37
CA ARG A 224 12.52 -4.77 21.12
C ARG A 224 12.32 -3.30 20.77
N VAL A 225 12.08 -2.98 19.49
CA VAL A 225 11.70 -1.63 19.03
C VAL A 225 10.31 -1.26 19.57
N LEU A 226 9.40 -2.23 19.70
CA LEU A 226 8.04 -2.11 20.26
C LEU A 226 7.98 -1.67 21.73
N VAL A 227 9.11 -1.69 22.47
CA VAL A 227 9.15 -1.34 23.89
C VAL A 227 9.21 0.18 24.10
N TYR A 228 9.52 0.97 23.08
CA TYR A 228 9.64 2.42 23.21
C TYR A 228 8.40 3.16 22.67
N LYS A 229 7.73 3.87 23.58
CA LYS A 229 6.37 4.44 23.42
C LYS A 229 6.40 5.90 22.96
N GLU A 230 6.90 6.19 21.75
CA GLU A 230 6.94 7.58 21.24
C GLU A 230 6.44 7.72 19.79
N SER A 231 5.56 8.69 19.54
CA SER A 231 5.06 9.07 18.21
C SER A 231 6.17 9.40 17.20
N LYS A 232 7.36 9.76 17.68
CA LYS A 232 8.55 10.05 16.84
C LYS A 232 8.97 8.85 15.98
N TYR A 233 8.68 7.61 16.38
CA TYR A 233 9.06 6.43 15.60
C TYR A 233 8.35 6.36 14.24
N TYR A 234 7.08 6.76 14.16
CA TYR A 234 6.35 6.77 12.91
C TYR A 234 6.92 7.79 11.91
N LEU A 235 7.37 8.95 12.41
CA LEU A 235 8.05 9.95 11.59
C LEU A 235 9.38 9.39 11.04
N TYR A 236 10.22 8.81 11.89
CA TYR A 236 11.48 8.20 11.44
C TYR A 236 11.22 7.08 10.44
N SER A 237 10.20 6.25 10.67
CA SER A 237 9.86 5.16 9.76
C SER A 237 9.37 5.67 8.40
N ALA A 238 8.53 6.71 8.39
CA ALA A 238 8.09 7.36 7.15
C ALA A 238 9.28 7.93 6.35
N ILE A 239 10.26 8.54 7.04
CA ILE A 239 11.50 9.04 6.42
C ILE A 239 12.35 7.87 5.89
N ILE A 240 12.52 6.79 6.66
CA ILE A 240 13.29 5.61 6.22
C ILE A 240 12.65 4.98 4.99
N LEU A 241 11.34 4.80 4.97
CA LEU A 241 10.60 4.28 3.81
C LEU A 241 10.74 5.19 2.59
N PHE A 242 10.63 6.51 2.78
CA PHE A 242 10.88 7.48 1.72
C PHE A 242 12.29 7.32 1.14
N VAL A 243 13.31 7.20 2.00
CA VAL A 243 14.71 7.01 1.58
C VAL A 243 14.91 5.69 0.86
N PHE A 244 14.32 4.59 1.34
CA PHE A 244 14.45 3.29 0.66
C PHE A 244 13.75 3.26 -0.69
N ILE A 245 12.56 3.85 -0.81
CA ILE A 245 11.88 3.99 -2.11
C ILE A 245 12.75 4.84 -3.05
N LEU A 246 13.33 5.94 -2.57
CA LEU A 246 14.24 6.78 -3.36
C LEU A 246 15.49 6.03 -3.80
N ILE A 247 16.15 5.30 -2.90
CA ILE A 247 17.35 4.50 -3.22
C ILE A 247 17.01 3.45 -4.27
N ARG A 248 15.85 2.79 -4.15
CA ARG A 248 15.41 1.83 -5.15
C ARG A 248 15.23 2.45 -6.52
N ILE A 249 14.51 3.58 -6.59
CA ILE A 249 14.29 4.33 -7.82
C ILE A 249 15.63 4.73 -8.47
N LEU A 250 16.58 5.20 -7.66
CA LEU A 250 17.90 5.58 -8.13
C LEU A 250 18.70 4.36 -8.63
N THR A 251 18.61 3.23 -7.94
CA THR A 251 19.24 1.96 -8.34
C THR A 251 18.69 1.50 -9.68
N GLU A 252 17.38 1.48 -9.88
CA GLU A 252 16.75 1.08 -11.14
C GLU A 252 17.17 1.99 -12.31
N LYS A 253 17.32 3.30 -12.06
CA LYS A 253 17.72 4.26 -13.08
C LYS A 253 19.19 4.16 -13.48
N HIS A 254 20.10 3.93 -12.52
CA HIS A 254 21.55 3.96 -12.77
C HIS A 254 22.14 2.57 -13.05
N CYS A 255 21.52 1.52 -12.53
CA CYS A 255 21.94 0.13 -12.68
C CYS A 255 20.74 -0.72 -13.15
N PRO A 256 20.24 -0.50 -14.37
CA PRO A 256 19.09 -1.25 -14.88
C PRO A 256 19.46 -2.74 -14.94
N SER A 257 18.80 -3.53 -14.12
CA SER A 257 19.10 -4.95 -14.05
C SER A 257 18.69 -5.68 -15.32
N GLY A 258 19.56 -6.60 -15.76
CA GLY A 258 19.29 -7.48 -16.87
C GLY A 258 18.03 -8.32 -16.64
N LYS A 259 17.22 -8.50 -17.69
CA LYS A 259 16.06 -9.41 -17.68
C LYS A 259 16.54 -10.84 -17.42
N ASN A 260 16.54 -11.30 -16.17
CA ASN A 260 17.05 -12.62 -15.82
C ASN A 260 15.95 -13.58 -15.32
N SER A 261 15.91 -14.69 -16.05
CA SER A 261 15.47 -16.07 -15.77
C SER A 261 14.20 -16.40 -14.96
N LEU A 262 13.59 -17.49 -15.43
CA LEU A 262 12.33 -18.15 -15.07
C LEU A 262 11.81 -17.88 -13.64
N LEU A 263 10.54 -17.46 -13.57
CA LEU A 263 9.78 -17.06 -12.38
C LEU A 263 9.43 -18.19 -11.37
N THR A 264 10.17 -19.31 -11.33
CA THR A 264 9.76 -20.53 -10.61
C THR A 264 10.44 -20.78 -9.27
N ALA A 265 11.28 -19.87 -8.75
CA ALA A 265 11.90 -20.07 -7.45
C ALA A 265 10.87 -19.87 -6.31
N PRO A 266 10.67 -20.84 -5.38
CA PRO A 266 9.66 -20.77 -4.33
C PRO A 266 9.72 -19.51 -3.44
N TRP A 267 10.91 -18.94 -3.25
CA TRP A 267 11.08 -17.72 -2.47
C TRP A 267 10.43 -16.50 -3.15
N ARG A 268 10.34 -16.44 -4.49
CA ARG A 268 9.68 -15.34 -5.22
C ARG A 268 8.18 -15.34 -4.99
N ILE A 269 7.59 -16.53 -4.88
CA ILE A 269 6.17 -16.70 -4.52
C ILE A 269 5.98 -16.29 -3.05
N ALA A 270 6.88 -16.69 -2.16
CA ALA A 270 6.80 -16.30 -0.74
C ALA A 270 6.84 -14.78 -0.55
N VAL A 271 7.75 -14.07 -1.24
CA VAL A 271 7.82 -12.60 -1.17
C VAL A 271 6.54 -11.95 -1.71
N PHE A 272 6.03 -12.43 -2.86
CA PHE A 272 4.75 -11.96 -3.40
C PHE A 272 3.59 -12.15 -2.42
N VAL A 273 3.49 -13.34 -1.81
CA VAL A 273 2.44 -13.64 -0.82
C VAL A 273 2.59 -12.75 0.41
N SER A 274 3.81 -12.46 0.88
CA SER A 274 4.04 -11.52 1.98
C SER A 274 3.58 -10.11 1.66
N ILE A 275 3.88 -9.59 0.46
CA ILE A 275 3.41 -8.27 0.00
C ILE A 275 1.86 -8.26 -0.06
N LEU A 276 1.25 -9.34 -0.55
CA LEU A 276 -0.20 -9.47 -0.61
C LEU A 276 -0.86 -9.48 0.76
N ILE A 277 -0.34 -10.28 1.70
CA ILE A 277 -0.84 -10.31 3.08
C ILE A 277 -0.71 -8.92 3.71
N LEU A 278 0.42 -8.26 3.52
CA LEU A 278 0.65 -6.93 4.08
C LEU A 278 -0.35 -5.90 3.53
N ALA A 279 -0.58 -5.89 2.22
CA ALA A 279 -1.60 -5.02 1.62
C ALA A 279 -3.00 -5.32 2.19
N ILE A 280 -3.37 -6.60 2.31
CA ILE A 280 -4.66 -6.98 2.92
C ILE A 280 -4.78 -6.45 4.35
N LEU A 281 -3.72 -6.53 5.16
CA LEU A 281 -3.71 -6.00 6.52
C LEU A 281 -3.88 -4.48 6.55
N VAL A 282 -3.12 -3.75 5.73
CA VAL A 282 -3.22 -2.29 5.62
C VAL A 282 -4.63 -1.87 5.20
N PHE A 283 -5.21 -2.51 4.19
CA PHE A 283 -6.57 -2.22 3.75
C PHE A 283 -7.64 -2.60 4.76
N THR A 284 -7.44 -3.68 5.52
CA THR A 284 -8.32 -4.06 6.63
C THR A 284 -8.32 -2.98 7.71
N LEU A 285 -7.14 -2.44 8.04
CA LEU A 285 -6.99 -1.32 8.98
C LEU A 285 -7.68 -0.06 8.45
N ILE A 286 -7.50 0.29 7.17
CA ILE A 286 -8.17 1.43 6.54
C ILE A 286 -9.70 1.29 6.60
N VAL A 287 -10.24 0.10 6.31
CA VAL A 287 -11.68 -0.17 6.41
C VAL A 287 -12.15 -0.02 7.86
N HIS A 288 -11.41 -0.56 8.82
CA HIS A 288 -11.76 -0.46 10.23
C HIS A 288 -11.82 1.01 10.70
N VAL A 289 -10.79 1.80 10.38
CA VAL A 289 -10.78 3.24 10.67
C VAL A 289 -11.95 3.94 9.97
N SER A 290 -12.22 3.61 8.71
CA SER A 290 -13.34 4.19 7.95
C SER A 290 -14.70 3.88 8.60
N ILE A 291 -14.91 2.65 9.06
CA ILE A 291 -16.14 2.26 9.77
C ILE A 291 -16.29 3.04 11.08
N LYS A 292 -15.19 3.18 11.85
CA LYS A 292 -15.20 3.95 13.09
C LYS A 292 -15.61 5.41 12.84
N VAL A 293 -14.95 6.08 11.89
CA VAL A 293 -15.26 7.46 11.50
C VAL A 293 -16.72 7.60 11.07
N LEU A 294 -17.21 6.68 10.24
CA LEU A 294 -18.59 6.73 9.76
C LEU A 294 -19.59 6.51 10.90
N ASN A 295 -19.31 5.59 11.82
CA ASN A 295 -20.14 5.34 12.99
C ASN A 295 -20.18 6.58 13.92
N ASP A 296 -19.04 7.21 14.17
CA ASP A 296 -18.96 8.42 14.99
C ASP A 296 -19.74 9.57 14.32
N HIS A 297 -19.64 9.70 13.00
CA HIS A 297 -20.38 10.70 12.23
C HIS A 297 -21.91 10.46 12.20
N LEU A 298 -22.35 9.19 12.10
CA LEU A 298 -23.76 8.81 12.07
C LEU A 298 -24.43 8.77 13.46
N ASN A 299 -23.66 8.56 14.53
CA ASN A 299 -24.19 8.60 15.90
C ASN A 299 -24.26 10.03 16.46
N LEU A 300 -23.41 10.95 15.99
CA LEU A 300 -23.46 12.38 16.33
C LEU A 300 -24.86 13.03 16.17
N PRO A 301 -25.64 12.79 15.10
CA PRO A 301 -26.99 13.35 14.97
C PRO A 301 -28.01 12.74 15.94
N GLY A 302 -27.78 11.56 16.52
CA GLY A 302 -28.66 10.97 17.53
C GLY A 302 -28.56 11.67 18.89
N GLU A 303 -27.33 12.03 19.28
CA GLU A 303 -27.05 12.74 20.54
C GLU A 303 -27.48 14.22 20.49
N LEU A 304 -27.38 14.86 19.32
CA LEU A 304 -27.87 16.23 19.13
C LEU A 304 -29.40 16.34 19.23
N ASN A 305 -30.12 15.25 18.93
CA ASN A 305 -31.58 15.19 19.02
C ASN A 305 -32.08 14.88 20.44
N SER A 306 -31.30 14.17 21.27
CA SER A 306 -31.65 13.94 22.68
C SER A 306 -31.41 15.18 23.55
N LEU A 307 -30.47 16.06 23.17
CA LEU A 307 -30.22 17.36 23.81
C LEU A 307 -31.22 18.46 23.41
N ARG A 308 -32.05 18.24 22.38
CA ARG A 308 -33.05 19.20 21.88
C ARG A 308 -34.48 18.98 22.40
N LEU A 309 -34.71 17.98 23.24
CA LEU A 309 -35.99 17.86 23.94
C LEU A 309 -35.97 18.77 25.18
N PRO A 310 -36.64 19.94 25.17
CA PRO A 310 -36.93 20.61 26.42
C PRO A 310 -37.78 19.68 27.26
N LYS A 311 -37.46 19.57 28.56
CA LYS A 311 -38.42 19.08 29.54
C LYS A 311 -39.72 19.86 29.32
N ALA A 312 -40.75 19.17 28.89
CA ALA A 312 -42.11 19.64 29.07
C ALA A 312 -42.38 19.47 30.57
N ASP A 313 -42.28 20.58 31.30
CA ASP A 313 -42.86 20.69 32.62
C ASP A 313 -44.38 20.79 32.43
N GLU A 314 -45.09 19.70 32.78
CA GLU A 314 -46.47 19.72 33.31
C GLU A 314 -46.53 18.82 34.55
#